data_AF-X0TGM1-F1
#
_entry.id   AF-X0TGM1-F1
#
_cell.length_a   1.000
_cell.length_b   1.000
_cell.length_c   1.000
_cell.angle_alpha   90.00
_cell.angle_beta   90.00
_cell.angle_gamma   90.00
#
_symmetry.space_group_name_H-M   'P 1'
#
loop_
_entity.id
_entity.type
_entity.pdbx_description
1 polymer ?
#
loop_
_entity_poly.entity_id
_entity_poly.type
_entity_poly.pdbx_seq_one_letter_code
_entity_poly.pdbx_strand_id
1 'polypeptide(L)'
;DTILGAGDGGLIIYAIIGMALIAAAYSLYGGLSAVAWTDVLQVAMLVIGGLITTIIALDHVTPDGGVIAGMSHVLNTVPEKFEMILSRDNSEYFNLPGIAVLIGGMWVANLYYWGFNQYIIQRALAAKSLSEAQKGIAFAAFLKLIIPFIVVIPGIVAYVMYIQPEGTAAISGVQDAFLAGDGAINYDKSYPWLISVFVPTGLKGLVLAALVAAIVSSLASMLNSTSTIFTMDIYKPYINKTASEKQVVFTGRLTAAIALVIAGFIAPLLGNIPQMFQYIQEY
;
A
#
# COMPACT_ATOMS: atom_id res chain seq x y z
N ASP A 1 -4.25 12.03 7.49
CA ASP A 1 -5.28 13.05 7.29
C ASP A 1 -6.68 12.47 7.53
N THR A 2 -7.20 11.62 6.65
CA THR A 2 -8.55 11.02 6.78
C THR A 2 -8.84 10.25 8.08
N ILE A 3 -7.84 9.56 8.66
CA ILE A 3 -8.05 8.71 9.86
C ILE A 3 -8.01 9.53 11.17
N LEU A 4 -7.17 10.57 11.24
CA LEU A 4 -6.90 11.33 12.48
C LEU A 4 -7.40 12.79 12.44
N GLY A 5 -7.69 13.33 11.27
CA GLY A 5 -8.05 14.72 11.04
C GLY A 5 -9.36 14.86 10.30
N ALA A 6 -9.55 16.01 9.66
CA ALA A 6 -10.79 16.36 8.96
C ALA A 6 -10.90 15.77 7.54
N GLY A 7 -9.82 15.21 6.98
CA GLY A 7 -9.82 14.73 5.60
C GLY A 7 -9.71 15.83 4.54
N ASP A 8 -9.38 17.06 4.95
CA ASP A 8 -9.27 18.27 4.14
C ASP A 8 -7.86 18.48 3.54
N GLY A 9 -6.94 17.56 3.81
CA GLY A 9 -5.55 17.62 3.37
C GLY A 9 -4.62 18.38 4.32
N GLY A 10 -5.14 19.04 5.36
CA GLY A 10 -4.36 19.88 6.27
C GLY A 10 -3.24 19.13 7.01
N LEU A 11 -3.42 17.83 7.27
CA LEU A 11 -2.41 17.00 7.93
C LEU A 11 -1.46 16.27 6.97
N ILE A 12 -1.67 16.35 5.64
CA ILE A 12 -0.88 15.56 4.67
C ILE A 12 0.60 15.90 4.75
N ILE A 13 0.95 17.19 4.73
CA ILE A 13 2.37 17.60 4.75
C ILE A 13 3.08 17.18 6.05
N TYR A 14 2.40 17.31 7.19
CA TYR A 14 2.94 16.88 8.48
C TYR A 14 3.10 15.35 8.55
N ALA A 15 2.15 14.60 7.96
CA ALA A 15 2.26 13.15 7.87
C ALA A 15 3.43 12.72 6.98
N ILE A 16 3.64 13.37 5.82
CA ILE A 16 4.79 13.12 4.93
C ILE A 16 6.10 13.39 5.68
N ILE A 17 6.22 14.55 6.33
CA ILE A 17 7.42 14.91 7.10
C ILE A 17 7.65 13.92 8.24
N GLY A 18 6.60 13.58 9.00
CA GLY A 18 6.68 12.63 10.11
C GLY A 18 7.15 11.24 9.64
N MET A 19 6.55 10.70 8.58
CA MET A 19 6.96 9.41 8.00
C MET A 19 8.38 9.46 7.45
N ALA A 20 8.79 10.56 6.80
CA ALA A 20 10.14 10.73 6.31
C ALA A 20 11.16 10.74 7.46
N LEU A 21 10.89 11.47 8.54
CA LEU A 21 11.78 11.51 9.71
C LEU A 21 11.92 10.13 10.37
N ILE A 22 10.82 9.39 10.52
CA ILE A 22 10.86 8.03 11.08
C ILE A 22 11.62 7.10 10.14
N ALA A 23 11.35 7.16 8.83
CA ALA A 23 12.06 6.36 7.83
C ALA A 23 13.56 6.67 7.80
N ALA A 24 13.97 7.94 7.94
CA ALA A 24 15.36 8.33 8.05
C ALA A 24 16.02 7.74 9.32
N ALA A 25 15.37 7.88 10.48
CA ALA A 25 15.86 7.32 11.73
C ALA A 25 16.03 5.80 11.64
N TYR A 26 15.09 5.12 10.99
CA TYR A 26 15.10 3.67 10.84
C TYR A 26 16.11 3.18 9.80
N SER A 27 16.14 3.80 8.62
CA SER A 27 16.98 3.38 7.50
C SER A 27 18.46 3.68 7.71
N LEU A 28 18.80 4.79 8.39
CA LEU A 28 20.20 5.18 8.57
C LEU A 28 20.91 4.36 9.65
N TYR A 29 20.16 3.77 10.59
CA TYR A 29 20.71 3.10 11.78
C TYR A 29 20.28 1.63 11.95
N GLY A 30 19.17 1.17 11.35
CA GLY A 30 18.54 -0.12 11.67
C GLY A 30 19.11 -1.35 10.98
N GLY A 31 19.66 -1.23 9.76
CA GLY A 31 20.12 -2.40 8.98
C GLY A 31 19.03 -3.41 8.61
N LEU A 32 19.30 -4.29 7.65
CA LEU A 32 18.28 -5.19 7.05
C LEU A 32 17.66 -6.18 8.06
N SER A 33 18.42 -6.64 9.06
CA SER A 33 17.94 -7.61 10.04
C SER A 33 16.91 -7.05 11.01
N ALA A 34 17.06 -5.79 11.46
CA ALA A 34 16.08 -5.18 12.37
C ALA A 34 14.75 -4.92 11.65
N VAL A 35 14.83 -4.53 10.37
CA VAL A 35 13.66 -4.34 9.50
C VAL A 35 12.86 -5.64 9.37
N ALA A 36 13.52 -6.77 9.13
CA ALA A 36 12.83 -8.05 8.95
C ALA A 36 12.01 -8.49 10.17
N TRP A 37 12.50 -8.26 11.39
CA TRP A 37 11.76 -8.62 12.61
C TRP A 37 10.53 -7.74 12.84
N THR A 38 10.65 -6.43 12.58
CA THR A 38 9.50 -5.53 12.68
C THR A 38 8.45 -5.80 11.61
N ASP A 39 8.86 -6.24 10.43
CA ASP A 39 7.96 -6.59 9.33
C ASP A 39 7.03 -7.76 9.68
N VAL A 40 7.52 -8.76 10.42
CA VAL A 40 6.70 -9.93 10.80
C VAL A 40 5.53 -9.51 11.68
N LEU A 41 5.79 -8.74 12.73
CA LEU A 41 4.74 -8.24 13.63
C LEU A 41 3.77 -7.33 12.87
N GLN A 42 4.30 -6.47 12.01
CA GLN A 42 3.51 -5.55 11.20
C GLN A 42 2.59 -6.28 10.21
N VAL A 43 3.07 -7.30 9.49
CA VAL A 43 2.23 -8.08 8.56
C VAL A 43 1.07 -8.73 9.30
N ALA A 44 1.32 -9.32 10.47
CA ALA A 44 0.24 -9.89 11.28
C ALA A 44 -0.80 -8.82 11.66
N MET A 45 -0.37 -7.65 12.12
CA MET A 45 -1.27 -6.55 12.47
C MET A 45 -2.03 -6.00 11.26
N LEU A 46 -1.41 -5.90 10.08
CA LEU A 46 -2.09 -5.45 8.86
C LEU A 46 -3.14 -6.45 8.37
N VAL A 47 -2.82 -7.74 8.40
CA VAL A 47 -3.77 -8.79 7.98
C VAL A 47 -4.96 -8.81 8.94
N ILE A 48 -4.70 -8.82 10.25
CA ILE A 48 -5.77 -8.81 11.26
C ILE A 48 -6.57 -7.50 11.17
N GLY A 49 -5.89 -6.36 11.12
CA GLY A 49 -6.51 -5.04 11.01
C GLY A 49 -7.36 -4.87 9.76
N GLY A 50 -6.87 -5.35 8.62
CA GLY A 50 -7.60 -5.36 7.36
C GLY A 50 -8.82 -6.27 7.39
N LEU A 51 -8.67 -7.50 7.90
CA LEU A 51 -9.82 -8.40 8.07
C LEU A 51 -10.89 -7.80 8.98
N ILE A 52 -10.49 -7.22 10.12
CA ILE A 52 -11.46 -6.58 11.02
C ILE A 52 -12.13 -5.38 10.34
N THR A 53 -11.37 -4.56 9.61
CA THR A 53 -11.92 -3.42 8.86
C THR A 53 -12.93 -3.91 7.82
N THR A 54 -12.62 -4.95 7.05
CA THR A 54 -13.54 -5.56 6.08
C THR A 54 -14.81 -6.10 6.76
N ILE A 55 -14.65 -6.85 7.85
CA ILE A 55 -15.76 -7.45 8.60
C ILE A 55 -16.70 -6.36 9.13
N ILE A 56 -16.14 -5.33 9.78
CA ILE A 56 -16.92 -4.22 10.32
C ILE A 56 -17.62 -3.45 9.19
N ALA A 57 -16.93 -3.18 8.08
CA ALA A 57 -17.50 -2.48 6.94
C ALA A 57 -18.69 -3.25 6.32
N LEU A 58 -18.55 -4.57 6.15
CA LEU A 58 -19.64 -5.44 5.67
C LEU A 58 -20.80 -5.49 6.67
N ASP A 59 -20.50 -5.50 7.98
CA ASP A 59 -21.52 -5.46 9.02
C ASP A 59 -22.30 -4.13 9.04
N HIS A 60 -21.72 -3.03 8.56
CA HIS A 60 -22.35 -1.70 8.58
C HIS A 60 -22.88 -1.22 7.21
N VAL A 61 -22.71 -1.99 6.14
CA VAL A 61 -23.15 -1.58 4.79
C VAL A 61 -24.66 -1.60 4.65
N THR A 62 -25.37 -2.41 5.44
CA THR A 62 -26.83 -2.48 5.48
C THR A 62 -27.37 -1.95 6.81
N PRO A 63 -28.61 -1.42 6.87
CA PRO A 63 -29.21 -0.91 8.10
C PRO A 63 -29.37 -1.96 9.20
N ASP A 64 -29.71 -3.20 8.84
CA ASP A 64 -29.94 -4.31 9.77
C ASP A 64 -28.63 -4.99 10.22
N GLY A 65 -27.54 -4.68 9.52
CA GLY A 65 -26.22 -5.23 9.72
C GLY A 65 -26.06 -6.71 9.39
N GLY A 66 -24.90 -7.27 9.74
CA GLY A 66 -24.53 -8.64 9.47
C GLY A 66 -23.64 -8.82 8.24
N VAL A 67 -22.47 -9.43 8.44
CA VAL A 67 -21.43 -9.63 7.41
C VAL A 67 -21.95 -10.35 6.17
N ILE A 68 -22.75 -11.41 6.34
CA ILE A 68 -23.28 -12.21 5.22
C ILE A 68 -24.32 -11.40 4.43
N ALA A 69 -25.21 -10.71 5.14
CA ALA A 69 -26.22 -9.85 4.53
C ALA A 69 -25.54 -8.69 3.77
N GLY A 70 -24.54 -8.06 4.38
CA GLY A 70 -23.73 -7.02 3.74
C GLY A 70 -23.00 -7.51 2.50
N MET A 71 -22.37 -8.68 2.54
CA MET A 71 -21.71 -9.25 1.36
C MET A 71 -22.72 -9.56 0.24
N SER A 72 -23.88 -10.12 0.59
CA SER A 72 -24.95 -10.38 -0.38
C SER A 72 -25.48 -9.08 -0.99
N HIS A 73 -25.65 -8.03 -0.17
CA HIS A 73 -26.08 -6.71 -0.62
C HIS A 73 -25.09 -6.12 -1.62
N VAL A 74 -23.80 -6.11 -1.29
CA VAL A 74 -22.73 -5.58 -2.15
C VAL A 74 -22.66 -6.36 -3.48
N LEU A 75 -22.71 -7.69 -3.44
CA LEU A 75 -22.70 -8.54 -4.64
C LEU A 75 -23.89 -8.27 -5.57
N ASN A 76 -25.08 -8.06 -5.02
CA ASN A 76 -26.29 -7.80 -5.80
C ASN A 76 -26.36 -6.36 -6.31
N THR A 77 -25.75 -5.42 -5.59
CA THR A 77 -25.80 -3.98 -5.90
C THR A 77 -24.79 -3.60 -6.98
N VAL A 78 -23.57 -4.15 -6.91
CA VAL A 78 -22.47 -3.82 -7.83
C VAL A 78 -21.80 -5.09 -8.37
N PRO A 79 -22.55 -6.01 -9.02
CA PRO A 79 -22.01 -7.28 -9.52
C PRO A 79 -20.85 -7.08 -10.51
N GLU A 80 -20.85 -5.98 -11.26
CA GLU A 80 -19.79 -5.62 -12.20
C GLU A 80 -18.44 -5.35 -11.52
N LYS A 81 -18.42 -5.00 -10.23
CA LYS A 81 -17.17 -4.84 -9.46
C LYS A 81 -16.53 -6.16 -9.05
N PHE A 82 -17.20 -7.28 -9.31
CA PHE A 82 -16.69 -8.64 -9.12
C PHE A 82 -16.34 -9.33 -10.44
N GLU A 83 -16.44 -8.62 -11.57
CA GLU A 83 -15.98 -9.11 -12.86
C GLU A 83 -14.44 -9.16 -12.88
N MET A 84 -13.89 -10.35 -13.06
CA MET A 84 -12.43 -10.56 -13.03
C MET A 84 -11.76 -10.34 -14.39
N ILE A 85 -12.53 -10.39 -15.48
CA ILE A 85 -12.06 -10.26 -16.86
C ILE A 85 -12.95 -9.25 -17.56
N LEU A 86 -12.48 -8.01 -17.65
CA LEU A 86 -13.31 -6.91 -18.15
C LEU A 86 -13.57 -7.02 -19.65
N SER A 87 -14.81 -6.75 -20.05
CA SER A 87 -15.21 -6.55 -21.44
C SER A 87 -14.73 -5.19 -21.98
N ARG A 88 -14.65 -5.06 -23.31
CA ARG A 88 -14.10 -3.85 -23.97
C ARG A 88 -14.93 -2.58 -23.77
N ASP A 89 -16.20 -2.73 -23.42
CA ASP A 89 -17.14 -1.66 -23.12
C ASP A 89 -17.05 -1.17 -21.67
N ASN A 90 -16.30 -1.85 -20.80
CA ASN A 90 -16.04 -1.40 -19.44
C ASN A 90 -15.12 -0.16 -19.45
N SER A 91 -15.47 0.88 -18.68
CA SER A 91 -14.68 2.12 -18.61
C SER A 91 -13.25 1.90 -18.10
N GLU A 92 -13.03 0.85 -17.31
CA GLU A 92 -11.72 0.49 -16.74
C GLU A 92 -10.95 -0.51 -17.62
N TYR A 93 -11.44 -0.88 -18.80
CA TYR A 93 -10.78 -1.85 -19.68
C TYR A 93 -9.36 -1.44 -20.05
N PHE A 94 -9.11 -0.15 -20.27
CA PHE A 94 -7.76 0.32 -20.60
C PHE A 94 -6.77 0.21 -19.42
N ASN A 95 -7.27 0.20 -18.18
CA ASN A 95 -6.47 -0.04 -16.99
C ASN A 95 -6.25 -1.55 -16.76
N LEU A 96 -7.26 -2.38 -17.00
CA LEU A 96 -7.23 -3.84 -16.83
C LEU A 96 -7.81 -4.56 -18.07
N PRO A 97 -7.00 -4.77 -19.13
CA PRO A 97 -7.50 -5.15 -20.46
C PRO A 97 -7.88 -6.64 -20.57
N GLY A 98 -9.01 -7.00 -19.97
CA GLY A 98 -9.64 -8.32 -20.11
C GLY A 98 -8.66 -9.47 -19.92
N ILE A 99 -8.57 -10.37 -20.90
CA ILE A 99 -7.73 -11.58 -20.79
C ILE A 99 -6.22 -11.29 -20.69
N ALA A 100 -5.76 -10.09 -21.07
CA ALA A 100 -4.34 -9.73 -20.94
C ALA A 100 -3.87 -9.64 -19.48
N VAL A 101 -4.78 -9.60 -18.51
CA VAL A 101 -4.42 -9.78 -17.09
C VAL A 101 -3.88 -11.18 -16.79
N LEU A 102 -4.27 -12.21 -17.57
CA LEU A 102 -3.81 -13.59 -17.38
C LEU A 102 -2.66 -13.98 -18.31
N ILE A 103 -2.59 -13.42 -19.51
CA ILE A 103 -1.63 -13.85 -20.55
C ILE A 103 -0.77 -12.73 -21.12
N GLY A 104 -0.99 -11.48 -20.71
CA GLY A 104 -0.38 -10.30 -21.31
C GLY A 104 0.54 -9.55 -20.34
N GLY A 105 0.41 -8.21 -20.33
CA GLY A 105 1.31 -7.30 -19.61
C GLY A 105 1.41 -7.54 -18.10
N MET A 106 0.41 -8.17 -17.48
CA MET A 106 0.47 -8.51 -16.06
C MET A 106 1.59 -9.52 -15.75
N TRP A 107 2.00 -10.37 -16.70
CA TRP A 107 3.21 -11.19 -16.54
C TRP A 107 4.47 -10.36 -16.52
N VAL A 108 4.56 -9.31 -17.36
CA VAL A 108 5.72 -8.41 -17.38
C VAL A 108 5.85 -7.70 -16.03
N ALA A 109 4.75 -7.11 -15.54
CA ALA A 109 4.71 -6.43 -14.25
C ALA A 109 5.10 -7.38 -13.09
N ASN A 110 4.50 -8.57 -13.02
CA ASN A 110 4.75 -9.51 -11.93
C ASN A 110 6.14 -10.16 -12.00
N LEU A 111 6.64 -10.55 -13.18
CA LEU A 111 7.97 -11.13 -13.32
C LEU A 111 9.05 -10.11 -13.00
N TYR A 112 8.90 -8.86 -13.45
CA TYR A 112 9.79 -7.78 -13.07
C TYR A 112 9.77 -7.57 -11.55
N TYR A 113 8.58 -7.39 -10.97
CA TYR A 113 8.42 -7.08 -9.56
C TYR A 113 8.94 -8.20 -8.64
N TRP A 114 8.53 -9.45 -8.86
CA TRP A 114 8.90 -10.57 -7.97
C TRP A 114 10.23 -11.22 -8.33
N GLY A 115 10.57 -11.26 -9.62
CA GLY A 115 11.75 -11.97 -10.12
C GLY A 115 13.03 -11.13 -10.09
N PHE A 116 12.93 -9.82 -10.30
CA PHE A 116 14.12 -8.98 -10.53
C PHE A 116 14.19 -7.73 -9.66
N ASN A 117 13.11 -7.36 -8.95
CA ASN A 117 13.16 -6.20 -8.09
C ASN A 117 14.12 -6.41 -6.91
N GLN A 118 15.12 -5.54 -6.83
CA GLN A 118 16.20 -5.61 -5.86
C GLN A 118 15.71 -5.67 -4.42
N TYR A 119 14.62 -4.98 -4.08
CA TYR A 119 14.12 -4.97 -2.70
C TYR A 119 13.54 -6.34 -2.28
N ILE A 120 12.96 -7.10 -3.21
CA ILE A 120 12.35 -8.42 -2.93
C ILE A 120 13.41 -9.50 -2.93
N ILE A 121 14.20 -9.56 -4.01
CA ILE A 121 15.17 -10.65 -4.21
C ILE A 121 16.23 -10.66 -3.11
N GLN A 122 16.60 -9.49 -2.56
CA GLN A 122 17.51 -9.39 -1.42
C GLN A 122 17.02 -10.16 -0.19
N ARG A 123 15.70 -10.17 0.07
CA ARG A 123 15.12 -10.92 1.20
C ARG A 123 15.22 -12.43 0.98
N ALA A 124 15.01 -12.88 -0.25
CA ALA A 124 15.18 -14.29 -0.62
C ALA A 124 16.65 -14.73 -0.54
N LEU A 125 17.58 -13.88 -0.99
CA LEU A 125 19.03 -14.15 -0.95
C LEU A 125 19.60 -14.13 0.47
N ALA A 126 19.00 -13.36 1.38
CA ALA A 126 19.37 -13.33 2.79
C ALA A 126 18.83 -14.52 3.60
N ALA A 127 18.06 -15.42 2.97
CA ALA A 127 17.55 -16.61 3.64
C ALA A 127 18.66 -17.60 4.03
N LYS A 128 18.39 -18.44 5.03
CA LYS A 128 19.35 -19.44 5.55
C LYS A 128 19.81 -20.45 4.49
N SER A 129 18.93 -20.79 3.55
CA SER A 129 19.20 -21.73 2.47
C SER A 129 18.19 -21.51 1.33
N LEU A 130 18.50 -22.05 0.15
CA LEU A 130 17.57 -22.04 -0.99
C LEU A 130 16.23 -22.72 -0.64
N SER A 131 16.26 -23.83 0.10
CA SER A 131 15.04 -24.53 0.51
C SER A 131 14.16 -23.67 1.41
N GLU A 132 14.74 -22.94 2.36
CA GLU A 132 14.00 -22.02 3.21
C GLU A 132 13.46 -20.82 2.42
N ALA A 133 14.24 -20.29 1.47
CA ALA A 133 13.77 -19.23 0.58
C ALA A 133 12.54 -19.69 -0.25
N GLN A 134 12.57 -20.90 -0.82
CA GLN A 134 11.47 -21.45 -1.61
C GLN A 134 10.20 -21.65 -0.78
N LYS A 135 10.32 -22.19 0.45
CA LYS A 135 9.18 -22.32 1.37
C LYS A 135 8.61 -20.96 1.74
N GLY A 136 9.47 -19.99 2.02
CA GLY A 136 9.07 -18.61 2.33
C GLY A 136 8.32 -17.95 1.17
N ILE A 137 8.80 -18.11 -0.06
CA ILE A 137 8.14 -17.59 -1.27
C ILE A 137 6.80 -18.30 -1.51
N ALA A 138 6.74 -19.62 -1.34
CA ALA A 138 5.48 -20.37 -1.47
C ALA A 138 4.44 -19.92 -0.43
N PHE A 139 4.87 -19.69 0.81
CA PHE A 139 4.01 -19.13 1.86
C PHE A 139 3.55 -17.71 1.53
N ALA A 140 4.43 -16.85 1.02
CA ALA A 140 4.06 -15.51 0.57
C ALA A 140 3.04 -15.54 -0.59
N ALA A 141 3.18 -16.49 -1.52
CA ALA A 141 2.22 -16.71 -2.60
C ALA A 141 0.84 -17.13 -2.07
N PHE A 142 0.79 -17.98 -1.05
CA PHE A 142 -0.47 -18.32 -0.37
C PHE A 142 -1.10 -17.10 0.31
N LEU A 143 -0.32 -16.31 1.07
CA LEU A 143 -0.82 -15.09 1.71
C LEU A 143 -1.38 -14.09 0.70
N LYS A 144 -0.82 -14.03 -0.51
CA LYS A 144 -1.32 -13.18 -1.60
C LYS A 144 -2.76 -13.46 -2.01
N LEU A 145 -3.25 -14.69 -1.85
CA LEU A 145 -4.65 -15.05 -2.11
C LEU A 145 -5.61 -14.41 -1.10
N ILE A 146 -5.12 -14.06 0.09
CA ILE A 146 -5.92 -13.44 1.16
C ILE A 146 -6.00 -11.92 0.97
N ILE A 147 -4.99 -11.31 0.33
CA ILE A 147 -4.86 -9.86 0.20
C ILE A 147 -6.11 -9.19 -0.42
N PRO A 148 -6.75 -9.70 -1.49
CA PRO A 148 -7.95 -9.06 -2.04
C PRO A 148 -9.09 -8.86 -1.04
N PHE A 149 -9.25 -9.79 -0.08
CA PHE A 149 -10.28 -9.68 0.96
C PHE A 149 -10.02 -8.55 1.95
N ILE A 150 -8.76 -8.13 2.13
CA ILE A 150 -8.37 -7.08 3.07
C ILE A 150 -8.14 -5.71 2.39
N VAL A 151 -7.88 -5.66 1.08
CA VAL A 151 -7.63 -4.39 0.38
C VAL A 151 -8.64 -4.05 -0.72
N VAL A 152 -9.19 -5.04 -1.42
CA VAL A 152 -10.13 -4.81 -2.54
C VAL A 152 -11.57 -4.76 -2.05
N ILE A 153 -11.99 -5.76 -1.27
CA ILE A 153 -13.37 -5.82 -0.75
C ILE A 153 -13.75 -4.55 0.03
N PRO A 154 -12.93 -4.02 0.95
CA PRO A 154 -13.22 -2.73 1.58
C PRO A 154 -13.43 -1.58 0.58
N GLY A 155 -12.66 -1.52 -0.51
CA GLY A 155 -12.86 -0.51 -1.56
C GLY A 155 -14.23 -0.63 -2.23
N ILE A 156 -14.68 -1.86 -2.51
CA ILE A 156 -16.03 -2.11 -3.08
C ILE A 156 -17.12 -1.74 -2.07
N VAL A 157 -16.96 -2.09 -0.79
CA VAL A 157 -17.91 -1.69 0.26
C VAL A 157 -17.99 -0.17 0.40
N ALA A 158 -16.85 0.52 0.41
CA ALA A 158 -16.79 1.98 0.42
C ALA A 158 -17.49 2.59 -0.80
N TYR A 159 -17.35 1.98 -1.98
CA TYR A 159 -18.06 2.40 -3.19
C TYR A 159 -19.58 2.27 -3.04
N VAL A 160 -20.09 1.13 -2.54
CA VAL A 160 -21.54 0.96 -2.28
C VAL A 160 -22.04 1.99 -1.27
N MET A 161 -21.29 2.24 -0.19
CA MET A 161 -21.62 3.29 0.78
C MET A 161 -21.58 4.69 0.18
N TYR A 162 -20.73 4.95 -0.81
CA TYR A 162 -20.64 6.23 -1.51
C TYR A 162 -21.85 6.49 -2.42
N ILE A 163 -22.26 5.50 -3.21
CA ILE A 163 -23.39 5.64 -4.14
C ILE A 163 -24.78 5.55 -3.45
N GLN A 164 -24.84 5.07 -2.20
CA GLN A 164 -26.06 4.95 -1.37
C GLN A 164 -27.32 4.41 -2.10
N PRO A 165 -27.27 3.24 -2.75
CA PRO A 165 -28.44 2.62 -3.34
C PRO A 165 -29.40 2.13 -2.25
N GLU A 166 -30.65 1.85 -2.64
CA GLU A 166 -31.68 1.32 -1.74
C GLU A 166 -31.17 0.08 -0.98
N GLY A 167 -31.47 0.02 0.34
CA GLY A 167 -30.98 -1.05 1.22
C GLY A 167 -29.57 -0.82 1.80
N THR A 168 -28.89 0.27 1.42
CA THR A 168 -27.61 0.69 2.02
C THR A 168 -27.85 1.54 3.26
N ALA A 169 -27.02 1.40 4.30
CA ALA A 169 -27.07 2.24 5.48
C ALA A 169 -26.86 3.72 5.12
N ALA A 170 -27.74 4.59 5.63
CA ALA A 170 -27.67 6.02 5.35
C ALA A 170 -26.49 6.65 6.11
N ILE A 171 -25.54 7.25 5.38
CA ILE A 171 -24.35 7.88 5.96
C ILE A 171 -24.30 9.34 5.49
N SER A 172 -24.55 10.26 6.43
CA SER A 172 -24.52 11.68 6.16
C SER A 172 -23.10 12.15 5.78
N GLY A 173 -22.98 12.94 4.72
CA GLY A 173 -21.71 13.52 4.28
C GLY A 173 -20.73 12.53 3.64
N VAL A 174 -21.16 11.30 3.32
CA VAL A 174 -20.27 10.30 2.70
C VAL A 174 -19.69 10.82 1.38
N GLN A 175 -20.47 11.50 0.53
CA GLN A 175 -19.98 11.98 -0.77
C GLN A 175 -18.87 13.02 -0.60
N ASP A 176 -19.04 13.96 0.33
CA ASP A 176 -18.06 15.00 0.63
C ASP A 176 -16.74 14.41 1.15
N ALA A 177 -16.81 13.29 1.88
CA ALA A 177 -15.63 12.64 2.44
C ALA A 177 -14.65 12.16 1.36
N PHE A 178 -15.13 11.86 0.14
CA PHE A 178 -14.31 11.39 -0.97
C PHE A 178 -13.83 12.50 -1.91
N LEU A 179 -14.23 13.75 -1.70
CA LEU A 179 -13.78 14.86 -2.55
C LEU A 179 -12.34 15.27 -2.20
N ALA A 180 -11.55 15.55 -3.24
CA ALA A 180 -10.26 16.22 -3.16
C ALA A 180 -10.45 17.75 -3.14
N GLY A 181 -9.38 18.49 -2.85
CA GLY A 181 -9.43 19.96 -2.74
C GLY A 181 -9.79 20.69 -4.04
N ASP A 182 -9.70 20.01 -5.18
CA ASP A 182 -10.12 20.49 -6.51
C ASP A 182 -11.53 20.02 -6.92
N GLY A 183 -12.23 19.29 -6.03
CA GLY A 183 -13.57 18.74 -6.28
C GLY A 183 -13.57 17.40 -7.03
N ALA A 184 -12.41 16.82 -7.37
CA ALA A 184 -12.32 15.48 -7.95
C ALA A 184 -12.59 14.39 -6.89
N ILE A 185 -13.05 13.22 -7.31
CA ILE A 185 -13.20 12.06 -6.41
C ILE A 185 -11.81 11.45 -6.17
N ASN A 186 -11.42 11.35 -4.90
CA ASN A 186 -10.20 10.69 -4.45
C ASN A 186 -10.53 9.27 -3.94
N TYR A 187 -10.33 8.28 -4.80
CA TYR A 187 -10.63 6.88 -4.49
C TYR A 187 -9.71 6.30 -3.40
N ASP A 188 -8.49 6.84 -3.23
CA ASP A 188 -7.52 6.39 -2.24
C ASP A 188 -7.96 6.72 -0.79
N LYS A 189 -8.99 7.55 -0.60
CA LYS A 189 -9.62 7.79 0.71
C LYS A 189 -10.48 6.62 1.20
N SER A 190 -10.83 5.65 0.35
CA SER A 190 -11.77 4.55 0.67
C SER A 190 -11.41 3.77 1.94
N TYR A 191 -10.22 3.20 1.98
CA TYR A 191 -9.80 2.38 3.11
C TYR A 191 -9.57 3.22 4.39
N PRO A 192 -8.87 4.38 4.33
CA PRO A 192 -8.78 5.30 5.45
C PRO A 192 -10.13 5.77 6.01
N TRP A 193 -11.10 6.02 5.13
CA TRP A 193 -12.44 6.47 5.52
C TRP A 193 -13.20 5.38 6.28
N LEU A 194 -13.17 4.12 5.82
CA LEU A 194 -13.77 3.00 6.55
C LEU A 194 -13.20 2.83 7.96
N ILE A 195 -11.88 2.97 8.09
CA ILE A 195 -11.21 2.94 9.41
C ILE A 195 -11.69 4.11 10.28
N SER A 196 -11.79 5.30 9.71
CA SER A 196 -12.18 6.50 10.43
C SER A 196 -13.62 6.43 10.94
N VAL A 197 -14.55 5.93 10.12
CA VAL A 197 -15.98 5.92 10.43
C VAL A 197 -16.37 4.73 11.31
N PHE A 198 -15.91 3.53 10.98
CA PHE A 198 -16.47 2.31 11.57
C PHE A 198 -15.57 1.59 12.57
N VAL A 199 -14.24 1.73 12.46
CA VAL A 199 -13.34 1.00 13.36
C VAL A 199 -13.32 1.67 14.75
N PRO A 200 -13.60 0.92 15.85
CA PRO A 200 -13.68 1.48 17.20
C PRO A 200 -12.36 2.11 17.69
N THR A 201 -12.48 3.06 18.61
CA THR A 201 -11.34 3.65 19.32
C THR A 201 -10.50 2.56 20.00
N GLY A 202 -9.18 2.72 20.01
CA GLY A 202 -8.24 1.66 20.41
C GLY A 202 -7.83 0.82 19.21
N LEU A 203 -8.76 0.07 18.61
CA LEU A 203 -8.47 -0.72 17.41
C LEU A 203 -8.07 0.16 16.23
N LYS A 204 -8.74 1.31 16.05
CA LYS A 204 -8.37 2.33 15.06
C LYS A 204 -6.91 2.75 15.20
N GLY A 205 -6.45 2.94 16.45
CA GLY A 205 -5.06 3.30 16.75
C GLY A 205 -4.08 2.18 16.40
N LEU A 206 -4.44 0.93 16.67
CA LEU A 206 -3.64 -0.24 16.30
C LEU A 206 -3.51 -0.40 14.79
N VAL A 207 -4.63 -0.31 14.05
CA VAL A 207 -4.62 -0.40 12.57
C VAL A 207 -3.81 0.74 11.98
N LEU A 208 -3.99 1.97 12.47
CA LEU A 208 -3.21 3.11 12.01
C LEU A 208 -1.72 2.94 12.30
N ALA A 209 -1.34 2.48 13.50
CA ALA A 209 0.05 2.23 13.85
C ALA A 209 0.67 1.17 12.93
N ALA A 210 -0.07 0.10 12.61
CA ALA A 210 0.38 -0.93 11.69
C ALA A 210 0.57 -0.39 10.26
N LEU A 211 -0.34 0.47 9.78
CA LEU A 211 -0.22 1.12 8.47
C LEU A 211 1.00 2.06 8.40
N VAL A 212 1.20 2.90 9.44
CA VAL A 212 2.37 3.79 9.50
C VAL A 212 3.66 2.99 9.56
N ALA A 213 3.72 1.95 10.40
CA ALA A 213 4.88 1.05 10.46
C ALA A 213 5.17 0.41 9.10
N ALA A 214 4.13 0.03 8.36
CA ALA A 214 4.25 -0.53 7.01
C ALA A 214 4.83 0.43 6.00
N ILE A 215 4.30 1.65 5.95
CA ILE A 215 4.79 2.67 5.05
C ILE A 215 6.27 2.97 5.36
N VAL A 216 6.61 3.13 6.65
CA VAL A 216 8.00 3.37 7.08
C VAL A 216 8.93 2.21 6.70
N SER A 217 8.49 0.95 6.87
CA SER A 217 9.28 -0.22 6.49
C SER A 217 9.53 -0.30 4.97
N SER A 218 8.48 -0.05 4.17
CA SER A 218 8.61 0.00 2.71
C SER A 218 9.55 1.12 2.27
N LEU A 219 9.42 2.32 2.84
CA LEU A 219 10.31 3.45 2.57
C LEU A 219 11.76 3.11 2.95
N ALA A 220 12.00 2.54 4.13
CA ALA A 220 13.34 2.15 4.57
C ALA A 220 13.97 1.10 3.63
N SER A 221 13.17 0.12 3.17
CA SER A 221 13.62 -0.89 2.22
C SER A 221 14.01 -0.26 0.87
N MET A 222 13.17 0.64 0.34
CA MET A 222 13.43 1.36 -0.91
C MET A 222 14.69 2.24 -0.81
N LEU A 223 14.82 3.03 0.27
CA LEU A 223 16.00 3.86 0.52
C LEU A 223 17.29 3.03 0.60
N ASN A 224 17.23 1.88 1.27
CA ASN A 224 18.36 0.96 1.36
C ASN A 224 18.75 0.38 -0.01
N SER A 225 17.76 0.00 -0.83
CA SER A 225 18.01 -0.48 -2.20
C SER A 225 18.62 0.62 -3.06
N THR A 226 18.08 1.84 -3.05
CA THR A 226 18.64 3.00 -3.78
C THR A 226 20.08 3.30 -3.35
N SER A 227 20.34 3.29 -2.05
CA SER A 227 21.69 3.47 -1.47
C SER A 227 22.65 2.38 -1.94
N THR A 228 22.23 1.12 -1.92
CA THR A 228 23.09 -0.02 -2.30
C THR A 228 23.40 0.00 -3.80
N ILE A 229 22.40 0.25 -4.65
CA ILE A 229 22.58 0.39 -6.11
C ILE A 229 23.59 1.51 -6.39
N PHE A 230 23.37 2.70 -5.83
CA PHE A 230 24.30 3.81 -6.04
C PHE A 230 25.70 3.50 -5.52
N THR A 231 25.84 2.93 -4.34
CA THR A 231 27.16 2.73 -3.73
C THR A 231 27.96 1.61 -4.39
N MET A 232 27.31 0.48 -4.65
CA MET A 232 27.96 -0.73 -5.15
C MET A 232 28.09 -0.74 -6.67
N ASP A 233 27.15 -0.13 -7.39
CA ASP A 233 27.10 -0.20 -8.85
C ASP A 233 27.63 1.08 -9.50
N ILE A 234 27.58 2.23 -8.80
CA ILE A 234 28.04 3.53 -9.35
C ILE A 234 29.27 4.07 -8.63
N TYR A 235 29.17 4.31 -7.32
CA TYR A 235 30.20 4.98 -6.54
C TYR A 235 31.49 4.17 -6.49
N LYS A 236 31.43 2.91 -6.02
CA LYS A 236 32.61 2.07 -5.88
C LYS A 236 33.22 1.73 -7.25
N PRO A 237 32.48 1.35 -8.31
CA PRO A 237 33.10 0.95 -9.56
C PRO A 237 33.63 2.14 -10.39
N TYR A 238 33.00 3.32 -10.32
CA TYR A 238 33.29 4.42 -11.25
C TYR A 238 33.81 5.69 -10.59
N ILE A 239 33.40 6.01 -9.36
CA ILE A 239 33.76 7.27 -8.69
C ILE A 239 34.97 7.09 -7.77
N ASN A 240 34.95 6.08 -6.90
CA ASN A 240 36.02 5.79 -5.94
C ASN A 240 36.28 4.28 -5.82
N LYS A 241 37.13 3.78 -6.71
CA LYS A 241 37.48 2.35 -6.87
C LYS A 241 38.15 1.72 -5.66
N THR A 242 38.78 2.52 -4.81
CA THR A 242 39.50 2.08 -3.61
C THR A 242 38.79 2.47 -2.32
N ALA A 243 37.50 2.84 -2.40
CA ALA A 243 36.70 3.23 -1.24
C ALA A 243 36.72 2.13 -0.16
N SER A 244 37.08 2.53 1.06
CA SER A 244 36.95 1.69 2.25
C SER A 244 35.48 1.40 2.58
N GLU A 245 35.20 0.32 3.32
CA GLU A 245 33.83 0.00 3.74
C GLU A 245 33.15 1.15 4.49
N LYS A 246 33.91 1.87 5.34
CA LYS A 246 33.38 3.06 6.05
C LYS A 246 32.95 4.16 5.09
N GLN A 247 33.72 4.41 4.02
CA GLN A 247 33.36 5.39 3.00
C GLN A 247 32.15 4.94 2.19
N VAL A 248 32.06 3.66 1.83
CA VAL A 248 30.90 3.09 1.12
C VAL A 248 29.62 3.25 1.96
N VAL A 249 29.66 2.88 3.24
CA VAL A 249 28.53 3.02 4.16
C VAL A 249 28.13 4.48 4.35
N PHE A 250 29.10 5.39 4.53
CA PHE A 250 28.83 6.82 4.66
C PHE A 250 28.17 7.38 3.41
N THR A 251 28.70 7.08 2.22
CA THR A 251 28.12 7.49 0.95
C THR A 251 26.71 6.94 0.78
N GLY A 252 26.46 5.68 1.16
CA GLY A 252 25.13 5.09 1.10
C GLY A 252 24.10 5.81 1.96
N ARG A 253 24.48 6.16 3.20
CA ARG A 253 23.65 6.97 4.10
C ARG A 253 23.34 8.35 3.50
N LEU A 254 24.33 8.99 2.88
CA LEU A 254 24.16 10.28 2.21
C LEU A 254 23.21 10.16 1.01
N THR A 255 23.38 9.13 0.18
CA THR A 255 22.49 8.87 -0.96
C THR A 255 21.04 8.65 -0.50
N ALA A 256 20.83 7.84 0.53
CA ALA A 256 19.49 7.62 1.09
C ALA A 256 18.88 8.93 1.61
N ALA A 257 19.65 9.75 2.32
CA ALA A 257 19.17 11.05 2.82
C ALA A 257 18.77 12.00 1.68
N ILE A 258 19.59 12.09 0.62
CA ILE A 258 19.29 12.92 -0.55
C ILE A 258 18.04 12.40 -1.27
N ALA A 259 17.93 11.09 -1.50
CA ALA A 259 16.76 10.48 -2.13
C ALA A 259 15.48 10.76 -1.34
N LEU A 260 15.53 10.66 -0.01
CA LEU A 260 14.40 10.96 0.86
C LEU A 260 13.97 12.43 0.79
N VAL A 261 14.93 13.37 0.74
CA VAL A 261 14.63 14.80 0.58
C VAL A 261 13.93 15.05 -0.75
N ILE A 262 14.46 14.49 -1.84
CA ILE A 262 13.85 14.60 -3.17
C ILE A 262 12.42 14.03 -3.16
N ALA A 263 12.24 12.82 -2.61
CA ALA A 263 10.92 12.21 -2.49
C ALA A 263 9.95 13.05 -1.65
N GLY A 264 10.43 13.67 -0.57
CA GLY A 264 9.62 14.57 0.27
C GLY A 264 9.13 15.83 -0.46
N PHE A 265 9.89 16.34 -1.42
CA PHE A 265 9.45 17.45 -2.28
C PHE A 265 8.46 17.02 -3.36
N ILE A 266 8.61 15.80 -3.90
CA ILE A 266 7.74 15.29 -4.98
C ILE A 266 6.41 14.77 -4.42
N ALA A 267 6.40 14.13 -3.25
CA ALA A 267 5.22 13.46 -2.70
C ALA A 267 3.96 14.36 -2.62
N PRO A 268 4.03 15.64 -2.19
CA PRO A 268 2.85 16.52 -2.18
C PRO A 268 2.27 16.79 -3.58
N LEU A 269 3.09 16.74 -4.63
CA LEU A 269 2.66 16.99 -6.01
C LEU A 269 1.77 15.86 -6.55
N LEU A 270 1.77 14.69 -5.91
CA LEU A 270 0.97 13.53 -6.29
C LEU A 270 -0.46 13.56 -5.71
N GLY A 271 -0.81 14.57 -4.91
CA GLY A 271 -2.09 14.64 -4.20
C GLY A 271 -3.34 14.73 -5.10
N ASN A 272 -3.18 15.17 -6.34
CA ASN A 272 -4.28 15.33 -7.31
C ASN A 272 -4.43 14.13 -8.26
N ILE A 273 -3.69 13.04 -8.04
CA ILE A 273 -3.80 11.82 -8.84
C ILE A 273 -5.03 11.04 -8.36
N PRO A 274 -6.00 10.69 -9.24
CA PRO A 274 -7.21 10.00 -8.84
C PRO A 274 -6.98 8.60 -8.24
N GLN A 275 -6.00 7.86 -8.76
CA GLN A 275 -5.62 6.52 -8.31
C GLN A 275 -4.10 6.34 -8.33
N MET A 276 -3.49 6.30 -7.15
CA MET A 276 -2.03 6.14 -7.04
C MET A 276 -1.54 4.80 -7.61
N PHE A 277 -2.35 3.74 -7.52
CA PHE A 277 -1.97 2.42 -8.02
C PHE A 277 -1.74 2.43 -9.53
N GLN A 278 -2.61 3.09 -10.31
CA GLN A 278 -2.45 3.15 -11.77
C GLN A 278 -1.23 3.97 -12.17
N TYR A 279 -1.01 5.12 -11.51
CA TYR A 279 0.19 5.92 -11.71
C TYR A 279 1.48 5.11 -11.49
N ILE A 280 1.51 4.24 -10.48
CA ILE A 280 2.66 3.35 -10.22
C ILE A 280 2.81 2.25 -11.28
N GLN A 281 1.74 1.83 -11.97
CA GLN A 281 1.82 0.78 -13.00
C GLN A 281 2.23 1.31 -14.37
N GLU A 282 1.99 2.60 -14.65
CA GLU A 282 2.42 3.24 -15.90
C GLU A 282 3.95 3.39 -16.01
N TYR A 283 4.68 3.37 -14.88
CA TYR A 283 6.12 3.65 -14.77
C TYR A 283 6.89 2.52 -14.09
#